data_AF-A0A6P1KJQ7-F1
#
_entry.id   AF-A0A6P1KJQ7-F1
#
_cell.length_a   1.000
_cell.length_b   1.000
_cell.length_c   1.000
_cell.angle_alpha   90.00
_cell.angle_beta   90.00
_cell.angle_gamma   90.00
#
_symmetry.space_group_name_H-M   'P 1'
#
loop_
_entity.id
_entity.type
_entity.pdbx_description
1 polymer ?
#
loop_
_entity_poly.entity_id
_entity_poly.type
_entity_poly.pdbx_seq_one_letter_code
_entity_poly.pdbx_strand_id
1 'polypeptide(L)'
;MDTPIIVALFGLAGSVIAVAGSIAVALLNHHLQTRVKGQEDKIAKLYALSMSEDAFYQLKKLATGAFGAFWIDPELRVGLSLELNYFKILGYIKFDQNPRVVDIRDLPKGDHPNDDLSNYISVTPQGRAFIVLREQAVRNPSF
;
A
#
# COMPACT_ATOMS: atom_id res chain seq x y z
N MET A 1 66.28 -12.26 -43.40
CA MET A 1 66.33 -12.22 -41.93
C MET A 1 66.46 -10.78 -41.46
N ASP A 2 65.44 -10.09 -40.99
CA ASP A 2 64.04 -9.95 -41.39
C ASP A 2 63.58 -8.67 -40.69
N THR A 3 63.01 -7.77 -41.50
CA THR A 3 61.96 -6.77 -41.25
C THR A 3 61.82 -5.99 -39.91
N PRO A 4 61.41 -4.70 -39.99
CA PRO A 4 61.20 -3.83 -38.84
C PRO A 4 59.86 -4.12 -38.13
N ILE A 5 59.85 -3.98 -36.80
CA ILE A 5 58.61 -3.97 -36.00
C ILE A 5 57.94 -2.61 -36.16
N ILE A 6 57.02 -2.53 -37.13
CA ILE A 6 55.90 -1.59 -37.09
C ILE A 6 54.83 -2.25 -36.22
N VAL A 7 54.62 -1.75 -35.01
CA VAL A 7 53.42 -2.07 -34.21
C VAL A 7 52.61 -0.80 -34.01
N ALA A 8 51.69 -0.64 -34.96
CA ALA A 8 50.29 -0.31 -34.78
C ALA A 8 49.94 0.73 -33.70
N LEU A 9 49.79 1.95 -34.20
CA LEU A 9 49.00 3.05 -33.67
C LEU A 9 47.49 2.69 -33.67
N PHE A 10 47.01 1.84 -32.75
CA PHE A 10 45.57 1.48 -32.69
C PHE A 10 45.05 1.30 -31.24
N GLY A 11 45.37 2.24 -30.35
CA GLY A 11 45.03 2.14 -28.92
C GLY A 11 43.88 3.01 -28.39
N LEU A 12 43.22 3.86 -29.18
CA LEU A 12 42.34 4.91 -28.63
C LEU A 12 40.90 4.97 -29.18
N ALA A 13 40.55 4.19 -30.22
CA ALA A 13 39.20 4.24 -30.79
C ALA A 13 38.19 3.29 -30.10
N GLY A 14 38.66 2.26 -29.39
CA GLY A 14 37.79 1.24 -28.78
C GLY A 14 37.20 1.61 -27.41
N SER A 15 37.86 2.51 -26.66
CA SER A 15 37.45 2.87 -25.29
C SER A 15 36.29 3.86 -25.24
N VAL A 16 36.16 4.77 -26.21
CA VAL A 16 35.11 5.80 -26.22
C VAL A 16 33.74 5.21 -26.58
N ILE A 17 33.69 4.21 -27.46
CA ILE A 17 32.42 3.58 -27.89
C ILE A 17 31.82 2.71 -26.78
N ALA A 18 32.65 1.99 -26.02
CA ALA A 18 32.20 1.19 -24.87
C ALA A 18 31.65 2.06 -23.72
N VAL A 19 32.27 3.23 -23.48
CA VAL A 19 31.82 4.19 -22.45
C VAL A 19 30.56 4.94 -22.90
N ALA A 20 30.46 5.35 -24.16
CA ALA A 20 29.25 5.99 -24.68
C ALA A 20 28.04 5.04 -24.69
N GLY A 21 28.24 3.76 -25.04
CA GLY A 21 27.20 2.73 -24.98
C GLY A 21 26.70 2.45 -23.56
N SER A 22 27.61 2.41 -22.58
CA SER A 22 27.24 2.19 -21.16
C SER A 22 26.57 3.42 -20.54
N ILE A 23 26.96 4.64 -20.90
CA ILE A 23 26.26 5.88 -20.48
C ILE A 23 24.87 5.95 -21.11
N ALA A 24 24.72 5.66 -22.40
CA ALA A 24 23.42 5.67 -23.07
C ALA A 24 22.45 4.63 -22.47
N VAL A 25 22.95 3.43 -22.16
CA VAL A 25 22.18 2.39 -21.47
C VAL A 25 21.83 2.80 -20.04
N ALA A 26 22.75 3.43 -19.30
CA ALA A 26 22.47 3.93 -17.96
C ALA A 26 21.42 5.05 -17.97
N LEU A 27 21.49 5.99 -18.91
CA LEU A 27 20.51 7.06 -19.08
C LEU A 27 19.14 6.51 -19.49
N LEU A 28 19.10 5.54 -20.39
CA LEU A 28 17.86 4.87 -20.79
C LEU A 28 17.24 4.09 -19.62
N ASN A 29 18.06 3.34 -18.88
CA ASN A 29 17.61 2.61 -17.70
C ASN A 29 17.09 3.59 -16.63
N HIS A 30 17.80 4.68 -16.36
CA HIS A 30 17.35 5.73 -15.46
C HIS A 30 16.00 6.33 -15.88
N HIS A 31 15.83 6.63 -17.17
CA HIS A 31 14.57 7.17 -17.71
C HIS A 31 13.41 6.17 -17.58
N LEU A 32 13.66 4.88 -17.85
CA LEU A 32 12.66 3.82 -17.67
C LEU A 32 12.29 3.66 -16.19
N GLN A 33 13.27 3.63 -15.29
CA GLN A 33 13.04 3.58 -13.84
C GLN A 33 12.23 4.78 -13.35
N THR A 34 12.51 5.98 -13.88
CA THR A 34 11.75 7.19 -13.55
C THR A 34 10.29 7.10 -14.02
N ARG A 35 10.04 6.57 -15.23
CA ARG A 35 8.68 6.38 -15.74
C ARG A 35 7.91 5.31 -14.96
N VAL A 36 8.56 4.20 -14.64
CA VAL A 36 7.99 3.13 -13.82
C VAL A 36 7.59 3.69 -12.46
N LYS A 37 8.52 4.37 -11.79
CA LYS A 37 8.25 5.03 -10.50
C LYS A 37 7.08 6.02 -10.57
N GLY A 38 7.03 6.85 -11.61
CA GLY A 38 5.91 7.78 -11.79
C GLY A 38 4.56 7.09 -12.06
N GLN A 39 4.55 5.87 -12.57
CA GLN A 39 3.32 5.06 -12.70
C GLN A 39 2.97 4.38 -11.38
N GLU A 40 3.96 3.86 -10.66
CA GLU A 40 3.78 3.29 -9.32
C GLU A 40 3.18 4.31 -8.36
N ASP A 41 3.68 5.55 -8.35
CA ASP A 41 3.18 6.63 -7.50
C ASP A 41 1.71 6.97 -7.84
N LYS A 42 1.35 7.01 -9.13
CA LYS A 42 -0.04 7.22 -9.58
C LYS A 42 -0.95 6.08 -9.14
N ILE A 43 -0.52 4.83 -9.30
CA ILE A 43 -1.29 3.65 -8.89
C ILE A 43 -1.48 3.65 -7.37
N ALA A 44 -0.41 3.90 -6.61
CA ALA A 44 -0.45 3.97 -5.16
C ALA A 44 -1.43 5.05 -4.68
N LYS A 45 -1.44 6.21 -5.33
CA LYS A 45 -2.38 7.30 -5.03
C LYS A 45 -3.82 6.96 -5.34
N LEU A 46 -4.10 6.43 -6.53
CA LEU A 46 -5.45 5.99 -6.91
C LEU A 46 -5.95 4.93 -5.95
N TYR A 47 -5.10 3.98 -5.57
CA TYR A 47 -5.41 2.97 -4.59
C TYR A 47 -5.71 3.57 -3.21
N ALA A 48 -4.86 4.45 -2.71
CA ALA A 48 -5.01 5.09 -1.40
C ALA A 48 -6.34 5.87 -1.29
N LEU A 49 -6.75 6.52 -2.38
CA LEU A 49 -7.96 7.33 -2.47
C LEU A 49 -9.20 6.55 -2.93
N SER A 50 -9.08 5.27 -3.28
CA SER A 50 -10.19 4.46 -3.81
C SER A 50 -11.25 4.09 -2.77
N MET A 51 -10.87 3.99 -1.49
CA MET A 51 -11.80 3.74 -0.39
C MET A 51 -12.60 5.03 -0.08
N SER A 52 -13.87 4.92 0.32
CA SER A 52 -14.64 6.08 0.75
C SER A 52 -14.07 6.71 2.03
N GLU A 53 -14.34 8.00 2.25
CA GLU A 53 -13.91 8.69 3.48
C GLU A 53 -14.53 8.07 4.74
N ASP A 54 -15.81 7.68 4.69
CA ASP A 54 -16.50 7.06 5.83
C ASP A 54 -15.86 5.73 6.24
N ALA A 55 -15.58 4.86 5.26
CA ALA A 55 -14.91 3.59 5.52
C ALA A 55 -13.48 3.83 6.05
N PHE A 56 -12.76 4.79 5.48
CA PHE A 56 -11.44 5.15 5.99
C PHE A 56 -11.51 5.65 7.44
N TYR A 57 -12.52 6.47 7.77
CA TYR A 57 -12.73 6.96 9.12
C TYR A 57 -12.98 5.81 10.10
N GLN A 58 -13.82 4.83 9.75
CA GLN A 58 -14.03 3.65 10.62
C GLN A 58 -12.76 2.82 10.80
N LEU A 59 -12.00 2.58 9.74
CA LEU A 59 -10.73 1.86 9.83
C LEU A 59 -9.73 2.60 10.73
N LYS A 60 -9.65 3.93 10.61
CA LYS A 60 -8.82 4.76 11.47
C LYS A 60 -9.29 4.73 12.92
N LYS A 61 -10.60 4.78 13.16
CA LYS A 61 -11.19 4.65 14.49
C LYS A 61 -10.83 3.31 15.12
N LEU A 62 -10.94 2.20 14.39
CA LEU A 62 -10.50 0.87 14.84
C LEU A 62 -9.00 0.85 15.18
N ALA A 63 -8.18 1.54 14.40
CA ALA A 63 -6.73 1.55 14.60
C ALA A 63 -6.29 2.21 15.91
N THR A 64 -7.16 3.03 16.53
CA THR A 64 -6.92 3.63 17.85
C THR A 64 -6.97 2.62 18.98
N GLY A 65 -7.63 1.48 18.78
CA GLY A 65 -7.92 0.50 19.85
C GLY A 65 -9.04 0.94 20.81
N ALA A 66 -9.69 2.08 20.54
CA ALA A 66 -10.81 2.61 21.30
C ALA A 66 -11.92 3.03 20.32
N PHE A 67 -12.53 2.05 19.65
CA PHE A 67 -13.61 2.33 18.70
C PHE A 67 -14.86 2.86 19.41
N GLY A 68 -15.08 2.43 20.66
CA GLY A 68 -16.26 2.78 21.46
C GLY A 68 -17.54 2.16 20.92
N ALA A 69 -18.66 2.78 21.32
CA ALA A 69 -20.01 2.34 21.00
C ALA A 69 -20.22 2.08 19.50
N PHE A 70 -20.94 1.01 19.19
CA PHE A 70 -21.17 0.57 17.83
C PHE A 70 -22.55 -0.06 17.67
N TRP A 71 -23.03 -0.06 16.43
CA TRP A 71 -24.25 -0.75 16.02
C TRP A 71 -23.92 -1.70 14.88
N ILE A 72 -24.32 -2.96 15.01
CA ILE A 72 -24.23 -3.96 13.94
C ILE A 72 -25.65 -4.35 13.52
N ASP A 73 -25.94 -4.20 12.23
CA ASP A 73 -27.21 -4.65 11.66
C ASP A 73 -27.45 -6.14 11.97
N PRO A 74 -28.57 -6.51 12.62
CA PRO A 74 -28.92 -7.90 12.88
C PRO A 74 -28.96 -8.76 11.61
N GLU A 75 -29.31 -8.17 10.45
CA GLU A 75 -29.35 -8.87 9.17
C GLU A 75 -28.03 -8.82 8.40
N LEU A 76 -27.04 -8.07 8.88
CA LEU A 76 -25.72 -7.88 8.25
C LEU A 76 -25.77 -7.31 6.82
N ARG A 77 -26.81 -6.57 6.47
CA ARG A 77 -27.05 -6.03 5.13
C ARG A 77 -26.55 -4.61 4.94
N VAL A 78 -26.38 -3.83 6.02
CA VAL A 78 -26.11 -2.39 5.92
C VAL A 78 -25.13 -1.87 6.98
N GLY A 79 -24.61 -0.66 6.73
CA GLY A 79 -23.81 0.09 7.69
C GLY A 79 -22.47 -0.57 7.99
N LEU A 80 -22.09 -0.56 9.26
CA LEU A 80 -20.77 -0.99 9.73
C LEU A 80 -20.44 -2.45 9.37
N SER A 81 -21.44 -3.34 9.25
CA SER A 81 -21.19 -4.72 8.86
C SER A 81 -20.62 -4.85 7.44
N LEU A 82 -21.04 -4.00 6.50
CA LEU A 82 -20.50 -4.00 5.14
C LEU A 82 -19.04 -3.52 5.12
N GLU A 83 -18.75 -2.46 5.88
CA GLU A 83 -17.41 -1.87 5.98
C GLU A 83 -16.43 -2.84 6.65
N LEU A 84 -16.83 -3.46 7.76
CA LEU A 84 -16.03 -4.48 8.43
C LEU A 84 -15.76 -5.68 7.50
N ASN A 85 -16.75 -6.10 6.71
CA ASN A 85 -16.56 -7.20 5.77
C ASN A 85 -15.59 -6.80 4.65
N TYR A 86 -15.70 -5.57 4.15
CA TYR A 86 -14.76 -5.02 3.18
C TYR A 86 -13.33 -4.96 3.74
N PHE A 87 -13.12 -4.46 4.96
CA PHE A 87 -11.80 -4.44 5.58
C PHE A 87 -11.23 -5.84 5.82
N LYS A 88 -12.07 -6.79 6.21
CA LYS A 88 -11.67 -8.20 6.37
C LYS A 88 -11.19 -8.78 5.04
N ILE A 89 -11.94 -8.58 3.95
CA ILE A 89 -11.56 -9.05 2.60
C ILE A 89 -10.22 -8.46 2.17
N LEU A 90 -9.96 -7.19 2.49
CA LEU A 90 -8.68 -6.54 2.21
C LEU A 90 -7.54 -6.97 3.15
N GLY A 91 -7.83 -7.73 4.22
CA GLY A 91 -6.86 -8.12 5.23
C GLY A 91 -6.44 -6.98 6.18
N TYR A 92 -7.22 -5.90 6.24
CA TYR A 92 -6.91 -4.73 7.08
C TYR A 92 -7.28 -4.91 8.54
N ILE A 93 -8.19 -5.85 8.83
CA ILE A 93 -8.62 -6.20 10.17
C ILE A 93 -8.59 -7.71 10.38
N LYS A 94 -8.61 -8.13 11.64
CA LYS A 94 -8.76 -9.52 12.06
C LYS A 94 -9.58 -9.64 13.35
N PHE A 95 -10.25 -10.77 13.50
CA PHE A 95 -11.06 -11.13 14.67
C PHE A 95 -10.21 -12.00 15.61
N ASP A 96 -9.44 -11.35 16.49
CA ASP A 96 -8.44 -12.03 17.32
C ASP A 96 -8.42 -11.59 18.78
N GLN A 97 -9.30 -10.65 19.16
CA GLN A 97 -9.36 -10.14 20.53
C GLN A 97 -10.28 -10.98 21.42
N ASN A 98 -11.27 -11.66 20.83
CA ASN A 98 -12.21 -12.51 21.55
C ASN A 98 -12.34 -13.88 20.88
N PRO A 99 -12.00 -15.00 21.55
CA PRO A 99 -12.02 -16.34 20.95
C PRO A 99 -13.43 -16.83 20.58
N ARG A 100 -14.50 -16.20 21.09
CA ARG A 100 -15.88 -16.52 20.73
C ARG A 100 -16.35 -15.80 19.45
N VAL A 101 -15.57 -14.83 18.98
CA VAL A 101 -15.88 -14.05 17.78
C VAL A 101 -14.80 -14.35 16.74
N VAL A 102 -15.13 -15.21 15.77
CA VAL A 102 -14.20 -15.58 14.69
C VAL A 102 -14.52 -14.84 13.39
N ASP A 103 -15.72 -14.28 13.28
CA ASP A 103 -16.18 -13.51 12.14
C ASP A 103 -17.20 -12.43 12.54
N ILE A 104 -17.54 -11.56 11.58
CA ILE A 104 -18.62 -10.57 11.65
C ILE A 104 -19.95 -11.17 12.08
N ARG A 105 -20.20 -12.44 11.71
CA ARG A 105 -21.44 -13.16 12.04
C ARG A 105 -21.57 -13.39 13.54
N ASP A 106 -20.44 -13.47 14.25
CA ASP A 106 -20.39 -13.75 15.69
C ASP A 106 -20.33 -12.47 16.53
N LEU A 107 -20.13 -11.30 15.91
CA LEU A 107 -20.20 -10.02 16.61
C LEU A 107 -21.58 -9.85 17.26
N PRO A 108 -21.65 -9.19 18.43
CA PRO A 108 -22.93 -8.88 19.03
C PRO A 108 -23.72 -7.95 18.10
N LYS A 109 -25.02 -8.22 17.97
CA LYS A 109 -25.93 -7.59 17.02
C LYS A 109 -26.82 -6.56 17.70
N GLY A 110 -27.19 -5.52 16.96
CA GLY A 110 -27.96 -4.41 17.46
C GLY A 110 -27.06 -3.31 18.01
N ASP A 111 -27.61 -2.54 18.95
CA ASP A 111 -26.95 -1.37 19.55
C ASP A 111 -26.14 -1.77 20.79
N HIS A 112 -24.89 -1.32 20.84
CA HIS A 112 -23.95 -1.61 21.93
C HIS A 112 -23.33 -0.29 22.46
N PRO A 113 -24.10 0.51 23.22
CA PRO A 113 -23.66 1.83 23.68
C PRO A 113 -22.59 1.80 24.77
N ASN A 114 -22.43 0.65 25.46
CA ASN A 114 -21.50 0.47 26.57
C ASN A 114 -20.39 -0.56 26.27
N ASP A 115 -20.14 -0.83 24.99
CA ASP A 115 -19.11 -1.77 24.55
C ASP A 115 -18.18 -1.10 23.55
N ASP A 116 -17.04 -1.72 23.29
CA ASP A 116 -16.03 -1.26 22.34
C ASP A 116 -15.79 -2.33 21.27
N LEU A 117 -15.96 -1.97 20.01
CA LEU A 117 -15.70 -2.89 18.90
C LEU A 117 -14.25 -3.39 18.86
N SER A 118 -13.31 -2.60 19.39
CA SER A 118 -11.90 -3.00 19.55
C SER A 118 -11.69 -4.14 20.54
N ASN A 119 -12.69 -4.51 21.35
CA ASN A 119 -12.67 -5.73 22.17
C ASN A 119 -12.79 -7.02 21.34
N TYR A 120 -13.16 -6.91 20.06
CA TYR A 120 -13.39 -8.04 19.16
C TYR A 120 -12.43 -8.05 17.98
N ILE A 121 -12.06 -6.86 17.48
CA ILE A 121 -11.35 -6.68 16.22
C ILE A 121 -10.08 -5.87 16.45
N SER A 122 -8.99 -6.29 15.80
CA SER A 122 -7.78 -5.48 15.71
C SER A 122 -7.42 -5.15 14.26
N VAL A 123 -6.75 -4.01 14.08
CA VAL A 123 -6.19 -3.60 12.78
C VAL A 123 -4.85 -4.27 12.55
N THR A 124 -4.68 -4.88 11.37
CA THR A 124 -3.45 -5.59 10.98
C THR A 124 -2.32 -4.60 10.64
N PRO A 125 -1.06 -5.06 10.55
CA PRO A 125 0.03 -4.22 10.05
C PRO A 125 -0.25 -3.65 8.66
N GLN A 126 -0.88 -4.43 7.78
CA GLN A 126 -1.27 -3.99 6.44
C GLN A 126 -2.31 -2.86 6.50
N GLY A 127 -3.34 -3.00 7.35
CA GLY A 127 -4.34 -1.94 7.55
C GLY A 127 -3.71 -0.64 8.06
N ARG A 128 -2.75 -0.73 9.00
CA ARG A 128 -2.00 0.43 9.49
C ARG A 128 -1.15 1.09 8.40
N ALA A 129 -0.48 0.29 7.57
CA ALA A 129 0.29 0.79 6.43
C ALA A 129 -0.61 1.52 5.42
N PHE A 130 -1.80 0.99 5.13
CA PHE A 130 -2.78 1.67 4.28
C PHE A 130 -3.22 3.02 4.85
N ILE A 131 -3.47 3.10 6.16
CA ILE A 131 -3.84 4.36 6.81
C ILE A 131 -2.77 5.43 6.55
N VAL A 132 -1.50 5.09 6.77
CA VAL A 132 -0.38 6.00 6.54
C VAL A 132 -0.31 6.43 5.07
N LEU A 133 -0.44 5.48 4.14
CA LEU A 133 -0.43 5.73 2.70
C LEU A 133 -1.52 6.73 2.29
N ARG A 134 -2.76 6.53 2.77
CA ARG A 134 -3.87 7.45 2.46
C ARG A 134 -3.65 8.83 3.05
N GLU A 135 -3.22 8.94 4.30
CA GLU A 135 -2.93 10.25 4.90
C GLU A 135 -1.82 10.99 4.16
N GLN A 136 -0.83 10.28 3.61
CA GLN A 136 0.19 10.88 2.74
C GLN A 136 -0.40 11.36 1.41
N ALA A 137 -1.24 10.54 0.76
CA ALA A 137 -1.89 10.89 -0.51
C ALA A 137 -2.82 12.12 -0.39
N VAL A 138 -3.52 12.26 0.74
CA VAL A 138 -4.38 13.44 1.01
C VAL A 138 -3.55 14.69 1.29
N ARG A 139 -2.47 14.58 2.08
CA ARG A 139 -1.62 15.73 2.44
C ARG A 139 -0.77 16.26 1.27
N ASN A 140 -0.36 15.36 0.38
CA ASN A 140 0.48 15.68 -0.75
C ASN A 140 -0.27 15.38 -2.06
N PRO A 141 -1.16 16.29 -2.50
CA PRO A 141 -1.86 16.13 -3.78
C PRO A 141 -0.93 16.14 -5.00
N SER A 142 0.37 16.39 -4.80
CA SER A 142 1.41 16.51 -5.83
C SER A 142 2.43 15.37 -5.88
N PHE A 143 2.23 14.26 -5.17
CA PHE A 143 2.91 13.01 -5.55
C PHE A 143 2.52 12.63 -6.98
#